data_AF-A0A959M1Y9-F1
#
_entry.id   AF-A0A959M1Y9-F1
#
_cell.length_a   1.000
_cell.length_b   1.000
_cell.length_c   1.000
_cell.angle_alpha   90.00
_cell.angle_beta   90.00
_cell.angle_gamma   90.00
#
_symmetry.space_group_name_H-M   'P 1'
#
loop_
_entity.id
_entity.type
_entity.pdbx_description
1 polymer ?
#
loop_
_entity_poly.entity_id
_entity_poly.type
_entity_poly.pdbx_seq_one_letter_code
_entity_poly.pdbx_strand_id
1 'polypeptide(L)'
;MAKRKQLKFRNEDDYPALRIQLGELKRGGAFKRFGVHAIGIGPKIKKGKTTDQLVIRFYVLCKLPEANLDPAMRIPGSFQTFVTTQQKTIELKTDVIVSAPAYTHAPGLDEVNRPVPGGVSCSSITFFGTGTIGGWVWDNTDNSIVMLSNYHVFGATIGGQIIQPGTADGGVFPQDQVARVKRSIPVKGYEGDPVPSDCNFIDAAIAASDNSEFFDLTVVEIGPAVYDTGNPVLGEIVEKTGQTTGHTVGIVVDADYSTIISGYPAGPAVFCDCIRIEPVDSALLFSSNGDSGSIVFRTNTESVLKPALGLYFGGGGTPPNNYGVACKIQTVFNELDLGPLCIAGCAAWVDALYADEADEGTQGAITDFAKPVKPSPS
;
A
#
# COMPACT_ATOMS: atom_id res chain seq x y z
N MET A 1 44.63 -14.83 -14.60
CA MET A 1 43.38 -14.26 -15.15
C MET A 1 42.67 -15.32 -15.97
N ALA A 2 41.54 -15.86 -15.48
CA ALA A 2 40.73 -16.76 -16.29
C ALA A 2 40.12 -15.98 -17.46
N LYS A 3 40.41 -16.35 -18.71
CA LYS A 3 39.70 -15.83 -19.88
C LYS A 3 38.21 -16.12 -19.68
N ARG A 4 37.40 -15.08 -19.41
CA ARG A 4 35.93 -15.19 -19.45
C ARG A 4 35.58 -15.66 -20.87
N LYS A 5 35.20 -16.93 -21.00
CA LYS A 5 34.67 -17.49 -22.25
C LYS A 5 33.42 -16.67 -22.58
N GLN A 6 33.38 -16.04 -23.76
CA GLN A 6 32.14 -15.43 -24.25
C GLN A 6 31.07 -16.51 -24.28
N LEU A 7 29.94 -16.24 -23.61
CA LEU A 7 28.76 -17.08 -23.69
C LEU A 7 28.26 -17.02 -25.13
N LYS A 8 28.15 -18.18 -25.79
CA LYS A 8 27.46 -18.31 -27.07
C LYS A 8 26.01 -18.66 -26.80
N PHE A 9 25.10 -17.86 -27.33
CA PHE A 9 23.67 -18.12 -27.29
C PHE A 9 23.20 -18.70 -28.63
N ARG A 10 22.27 -19.66 -28.57
CA ARG A 10 21.43 -20.03 -29.70
C ARG A 10 20.60 -18.80 -30.06
N ASN A 11 20.51 -18.48 -31.36
CA ASN A 11 19.77 -17.36 -31.96
C ASN A 11 20.35 -15.94 -31.79
N GLU A 12 21.67 -15.80 -31.57
CA GLU A 12 22.33 -14.48 -31.55
C GLU A 12 22.10 -13.64 -32.81
N ASP A 13 21.98 -14.28 -33.99
CA ASP A 13 21.68 -13.59 -35.24
C ASP A 13 20.29 -12.92 -35.25
N ASP A 14 19.39 -13.34 -34.35
CA ASP A 14 18.06 -12.76 -34.16
C ASP A 14 18.08 -11.58 -33.18
N TYR A 15 19.23 -11.22 -32.59
CA TYR A 15 19.34 -10.09 -31.66
C TYR A 15 18.85 -8.75 -32.24
N PRO A 16 19.09 -8.42 -33.52
CA PRO A 16 18.48 -7.24 -34.14
C PRO A 16 16.94 -7.29 -34.13
N ALA A 17 16.34 -8.46 -34.35
CA ALA A 17 14.89 -8.66 -34.30
C ALA A 17 14.36 -8.47 -32.88
N LEU A 18 15.04 -9.06 -31.90
CA LEU A 18 14.74 -8.87 -30.47
C LEU A 18 14.77 -7.39 -30.07
N ARG A 19 15.73 -6.61 -30.59
CA ARG A 19 15.81 -5.15 -30.34
C ARG A 19 14.66 -4.39 -30.98
N ILE A 20 14.26 -4.74 -32.20
CA ILE A 20 13.11 -4.11 -32.89
C ILE A 20 11.84 -4.34 -32.08
N GLN A 21 11.54 -5.60 -31.76
CA GLN A 21 10.35 -5.96 -30.99
C GLN A 21 10.35 -5.33 -29.59
N LEU A 22 11.51 -5.29 -28.90
CA LEU A 22 11.63 -4.60 -27.62
C LEU A 22 11.30 -3.10 -27.75
N GLY A 23 11.73 -2.47 -28.85
CA GLY A 23 11.38 -1.08 -29.16
C GLY A 23 9.89 -0.86 -29.41
N GLU A 24 9.23 -1.80 -30.08
CA GLU A 24 7.77 -1.76 -30.30
C GLU A 24 6.99 -1.92 -29.01
N LEU A 25 7.39 -2.86 -28.14
CA LEU A 25 6.78 -3.04 -26.82
C LEU A 25 6.89 -1.77 -25.97
N LYS A 26 8.05 -1.11 -25.97
CA LYS A 26 8.26 0.17 -25.26
C LYS A 26 7.32 1.26 -25.77
N ARG A 27 7.18 1.41 -27.09
CA ARG A 27 6.30 2.41 -27.70
C ARG A 27 4.81 2.07 -27.52
N GLY A 28 4.47 0.80 -27.48
CA GLY A 28 3.10 0.29 -27.36
C GLY A 28 2.57 0.21 -25.92
N GLY A 29 3.24 0.83 -24.95
CA GLY A 29 2.76 0.88 -23.56
C GLY A 29 2.81 -0.47 -22.82
N ALA A 30 3.74 -1.36 -23.18
CA ALA A 30 3.83 -2.72 -22.61
C ALA A 30 3.91 -2.75 -21.07
N PHE A 31 4.53 -1.75 -20.44
CA PHE A 31 4.61 -1.63 -18.97
C PHE A 31 3.23 -1.62 -18.32
N LYS A 32 2.39 -0.66 -18.70
CA LYS A 32 1.02 -0.54 -18.21
C LYS A 32 0.17 -1.72 -18.67
N ARG A 33 0.24 -2.08 -19.95
CA ARG A 33 -0.60 -3.12 -20.55
C ARG A 33 -0.43 -4.49 -19.90
N PHE A 34 0.80 -4.87 -19.57
CA PHE A 34 1.10 -6.21 -19.04
C PHE A 34 1.42 -6.21 -17.53
N GLY A 35 1.29 -5.06 -16.85
CA GLY A 35 1.64 -4.95 -15.43
C GLY A 35 3.11 -5.29 -15.13
N VAL A 36 4.03 -4.90 -16.02
CA VAL A 36 5.47 -5.20 -15.89
C VAL A 36 6.25 -3.97 -15.49
N HIS A 37 7.25 -4.14 -14.62
CA HIS A 37 8.10 -3.04 -14.18
C HIS A 37 9.40 -2.92 -14.99
N ALA A 38 9.81 -3.98 -15.70
CA ALA A 38 10.90 -3.91 -16.65
C ALA A 38 10.71 -4.88 -17.84
N ILE A 39 11.35 -4.55 -18.96
CA ILE A 39 11.44 -5.42 -20.15
C ILE A 39 12.87 -5.39 -20.71
N GLY A 40 13.35 -6.55 -21.16
CA GLY A 40 14.72 -6.69 -21.64
C GLY A 40 14.90 -7.89 -22.57
N ILE A 41 16.16 -8.14 -22.94
CA ILE A 41 16.57 -9.31 -23.71
C ILE A 41 17.55 -10.10 -22.86
N GLY A 42 17.35 -11.41 -22.77
CA GLY A 42 18.26 -12.28 -22.03
C GLY A 42 17.96 -13.75 -22.28
N PRO A 43 18.75 -14.66 -21.68
CA PRO A 43 18.57 -16.09 -21.89
C PRO A 43 17.24 -16.59 -21.31
N LYS A 44 16.60 -17.58 -21.91
CA LYS A 44 15.39 -18.16 -21.31
C LYS A 44 15.75 -18.95 -20.05
N ILE A 45 14.92 -18.89 -19.02
CA ILE A 45 15.04 -19.73 -17.83
C ILE A 45 14.01 -20.85 -17.91
N LYS A 46 14.44 -22.10 -17.74
CA LYS A 46 13.56 -23.27 -17.71
C LYS A 46 13.87 -24.12 -16.49
N LYS A 47 12.87 -24.33 -15.62
CA LYS A 47 13.03 -25.08 -14.36
C LYS A 47 14.23 -24.60 -13.53
N GLY A 48 14.35 -23.27 -13.36
CA GLY A 48 15.43 -22.62 -12.60
C GLY A 48 16.80 -22.61 -13.29
N LYS A 49 16.95 -23.19 -14.48
CA LYS A 49 18.23 -23.23 -15.21
C LYS A 49 18.24 -22.25 -16.37
N THR A 50 19.28 -21.43 -16.43
CA THR A 50 19.56 -20.57 -17.58
C THR A 50 19.84 -21.43 -18.82
N THR A 51 19.15 -21.15 -19.91
CA THR A 51 19.38 -21.79 -21.21
C THR A 51 20.28 -20.91 -22.08
N ASP A 52 20.67 -21.43 -23.23
CA ASP A 52 21.42 -20.71 -24.26
C ASP A 52 20.51 -19.96 -25.25
N GLN A 53 19.18 -19.97 -25.11
CA GLN A 53 18.27 -19.29 -26.06
C GLN A 53 18.00 -17.84 -25.63
N LEU A 54 18.25 -16.83 -26.48
CA LEU A 54 17.82 -15.45 -26.18
C LEU A 54 16.34 -15.23 -26.49
N VAL A 55 15.68 -14.51 -25.59
CA VAL A 55 14.24 -14.21 -25.61
C VAL A 55 13.97 -12.81 -25.08
N ILE A 56 12.76 -12.31 -25.35
CA ILE A 56 12.25 -11.09 -24.69
C ILE A 56 11.83 -11.47 -23.27
N ARG A 57 12.40 -10.81 -22.28
CA ARG A 57 12.08 -11.01 -20.87
C ARG A 57 11.19 -9.88 -20.37
N PHE A 58 10.13 -10.25 -19.68
CA PHE A 58 9.27 -9.36 -18.92
C PHE A 58 9.53 -9.59 -17.44
N TYR A 59 9.71 -8.51 -16.68
CA TYR A 59 9.99 -8.56 -15.26
C TYR A 59 8.77 -8.10 -14.49
N VAL A 60 8.31 -8.96 -13.59
CA VAL A 60 7.12 -8.80 -12.76
C VAL A 60 7.48 -8.99 -11.31
N LEU A 61 6.70 -8.40 -10.42
CA LEU A 61 6.88 -8.57 -8.99
C LEU A 61 6.47 -9.97 -8.51
N CYS A 62 5.41 -10.53 -9.08
CA CYS A 62 4.99 -11.91 -8.86
C CYS A 62 4.34 -12.48 -10.13
N LYS A 63 4.18 -13.81 -10.18
CA LYS A 63 3.47 -14.49 -11.27
C LYS A 63 2.07 -14.85 -10.81
N LEU A 64 1.05 -14.32 -11.49
CA LEU A 64 -0.33 -14.72 -11.27
C LEU A 64 -0.65 -16.04 -12.00
N PRO A 65 -1.45 -16.93 -11.41
CA PRO A 65 -2.10 -18.01 -12.15
C PRO A 65 -2.95 -17.45 -13.29
N GLU A 66 -3.04 -18.16 -14.43
CA GLU A 66 -3.79 -17.66 -15.60
C GLU A 66 -5.26 -17.34 -15.29
N ALA A 67 -5.87 -18.06 -14.34
CA ALA A 67 -7.23 -17.83 -13.89
C ALA A 67 -7.42 -16.47 -13.19
N ASN A 68 -6.37 -15.93 -12.58
CA ASN A 68 -6.38 -14.68 -11.83
C ASN A 68 -5.76 -13.52 -12.62
N LEU A 69 -5.42 -13.75 -13.89
CA LEU A 69 -4.80 -12.77 -14.76
C LEU A 69 -5.78 -12.35 -15.86
N ASP A 70 -6.12 -11.06 -15.89
CA ASP A 70 -6.90 -10.45 -16.97
C ASP A 70 -6.31 -10.87 -18.33
N PRO A 71 -7.12 -11.45 -19.24
CA PRO A 71 -6.69 -11.80 -20.58
C PRO A 71 -5.93 -10.69 -21.32
N ALA A 72 -6.26 -9.42 -21.09
CA ALA A 72 -5.60 -8.26 -21.68
C ALA A 72 -4.17 -8.05 -21.15
N MET A 73 -3.89 -8.48 -19.91
CA MET A 73 -2.58 -8.38 -19.26
C MET A 73 -1.69 -9.60 -19.52
N ARG A 74 -2.20 -10.64 -20.18
CA ARG A 74 -1.42 -11.84 -20.50
C ARG A 74 -0.28 -11.50 -21.46
N ILE A 75 0.94 -11.83 -21.04
CA ILE A 75 2.13 -11.70 -21.88
C ILE A 75 2.12 -12.83 -22.91
N PRO A 76 2.13 -12.54 -24.23
CA PRO A 76 2.18 -13.56 -25.26
C PRO A 76 3.43 -14.44 -25.13
N GLY A 77 3.29 -15.75 -25.37
CA GLY A 77 4.43 -16.70 -25.35
C GLY A 77 5.46 -16.45 -26.46
N SER A 78 5.06 -15.72 -27.50
CA SER A 78 5.91 -15.25 -28.59
C SER A 78 5.33 -14.04 -29.31
N PHE A 79 6.19 -13.34 -30.05
CA PHE A 79 5.82 -12.28 -30.98
C PHE A 79 6.32 -12.64 -32.37
N GLN A 80 5.58 -12.25 -33.41
CA GLN A 80 6.07 -12.29 -34.78
C GLN A 80 6.61 -10.91 -35.16
N THR A 81 7.89 -10.86 -35.55
CA THR A 81 8.57 -9.61 -35.90
C THR A 81 9.10 -9.70 -37.32
N PHE A 82 8.74 -8.72 -38.16
CA PHE A 82 9.32 -8.61 -39.50
C PHE A 82 10.67 -7.90 -39.44
N VAL A 83 11.71 -8.57 -39.94
CA VAL A 83 13.07 -8.03 -39.95
C VAL A 83 13.40 -7.57 -41.35
N THR A 84 13.34 -6.25 -41.57
CA THR A 84 13.54 -5.65 -42.90
C THR A 84 14.88 -6.01 -43.53
N THR A 85 15.95 -6.10 -42.74
CA THR A 85 17.30 -6.46 -43.23
C THR A 85 17.40 -7.89 -43.72
N GLN A 86 16.56 -8.78 -43.21
CA GLN A 86 16.53 -10.20 -43.59
C GLN A 86 15.33 -10.55 -44.48
N GLN A 87 14.43 -9.57 -44.73
CA GLN A 87 13.15 -9.73 -45.42
C GLN A 87 12.35 -10.97 -45.00
N LYS A 88 12.31 -11.26 -43.69
CA LYS A 88 11.59 -12.41 -43.14
C LYS A 88 10.92 -12.07 -41.82
N THR A 89 9.84 -12.80 -41.52
CA THR A 89 9.21 -12.80 -40.21
C THR A 89 9.88 -13.84 -39.32
N ILE A 90 10.23 -13.45 -38.09
CA ILE A 90 10.85 -14.32 -37.10
C ILE A 90 9.92 -14.43 -35.89
N GLU A 91 9.78 -15.64 -35.36
CA GLU A 91 9.09 -15.85 -34.09
C GLU A 91 10.07 -15.63 -32.92
N LEU A 92 9.80 -14.62 -32.11
CA LEU A 92 10.58 -14.28 -30.92
C LEU A 92 9.86 -14.78 -29.68
N LYS A 93 10.44 -15.75 -28.98
CA LYS A 93 9.87 -16.27 -27.73
C LYS A 93 9.99 -15.25 -26.59
N THR A 94 9.14 -15.42 -25.59
CA THR A 94 9.17 -14.63 -24.35
C THR A 94 9.53 -15.49 -23.13
N ASP A 95 9.84 -14.79 -22.04
CA ASP A 95 9.96 -15.35 -20.69
C ASP A 95 9.50 -14.30 -19.66
N VAL A 96 8.96 -14.77 -18.54
CA VAL A 96 8.48 -13.92 -17.44
C VAL A 96 9.34 -14.22 -16.21
N ILE A 97 10.04 -13.19 -15.74
CA ILE A 97 11.00 -13.25 -14.64
C ILE A 97 10.39 -12.55 -13.44
N VAL A 98 10.40 -13.21 -12.28
CA VAL A 98 10.04 -12.58 -11.01
C VAL A 98 11.27 -11.82 -10.50
N SER A 99 11.12 -10.53 -10.26
CA SER A 99 12.13 -9.70 -9.58
C SER A 99 11.48 -8.47 -8.97
N ALA A 100 12.09 -7.88 -7.94
CA ALA A 100 11.71 -6.56 -7.48
C ALA A 100 12.06 -5.49 -8.55
N PRO A 101 11.28 -4.41 -8.67
CA PRO A 101 11.67 -3.23 -9.44
C PRO A 101 12.91 -2.55 -8.82
N ALA A 102 13.67 -1.83 -9.65
CA ALA A 102 14.79 -1.04 -9.17
C ALA A 102 14.31 0.35 -8.74
N TYR A 103 14.39 0.64 -7.44
CA TYR A 103 14.20 1.99 -6.91
C TYR A 103 15.56 2.68 -6.82
N THR A 104 15.66 3.92 -7.31
CA THR A 104 16.91 4.68 -7.20
C THR A 104 17.21 5.07 -5.76
N HIS A 105 16.17 5.28 -4.94
CA HIS A 105 16.23 5.48 -3.49
C HIS A 105 14.89 5.03 -2.88
N ALA A 106 14.78 3.80 -2.37
CA ALA A 106 13.70 3.44 -1.47
C ALA A 106 14.16 3.76 -0.04
N PRO A 107 13.32 4.39 0.81
CA PRO A 107 13.66 4.56 2.21
C PRO A 107 13.90 3.20 2.88
N GLY A 108 14.89 3.11 3.76
CA GLY A 108 15.04 1.95 4.63
C GLY A 108 13.80 1.82 5.53
N LEU A 109 13.19 0.64 5.56
CA LEU A 109 11.94 0.43 6.29
C LEU A 109 12.14 0.46 7.82
N ASP A 110 13.34 0.17 8.28
CA ASP A 110 13.81 0.18 9.66
C ASP A 110 14.66 1.43 10.01
N GLU A 111 14.90 2.31 9.03
CA GLU A 111 15.70 3.52 9.21
C GLU A 111 14.86 4.73 9.66
N VAL A 112 15.54 5.81 10.07
CA VAL A 112 14.91 7.10 10.31
C VAL A 112 14.44 7.71 8.99
N ASN A 113 13.14 7.95 8.87
CA ASN A 113 12.50 8.53 7.70
C ASN A 113 11.86 9.86 8.06
N ARG A 114 12.30 10.94 7.40
CA ARG A 114 11.73 12.29 7.56
C ARG A 114 11.64 12.93 6.17
N PRO A 115 10.43 13.22 5.63
CA PRO A 115 9.11 12.93 6.20
C PRO A 115 8.84 11.41 6.35
N VAL A 116 7.77 11.02 7.04
CA VAL A 116 7.49 9.63 7.45
C VAL A 116 6.45 9.00 6.51
N PRO A 117 6.83 8.07 5.61
CA PRO A 117 5.88 7.40 4.73
C PRO A 117 5.19 6.22 5.42
N GLY A 118 4.10 5.72 4.82
CA GLY A 118 3.53 4.43 5.18
C GLY A 118 4.43 3.26 4.75
N GLY A 119 4.35 2.14 5.46
CA GLY A 119 5.15 0.94 5.25
C GLY A 119 6.41 0.83 6.11
N VAL A 120 6.78 1.90 6.84
CA VAL A 120 8.01 1.93 7.66
C VAL A 120 7.73 1.60 9.13
N SER A 121 8.80 1.27 9.83
CA SER A 121 8.87 0.90 11.24
C SER A 121 8.30 1.96 12.17
N CYS A 122 7.51 1.53 13.15
CA CYS A 122 7.13 2.36 14.28
C CYS A 122 6.77 1.52 15.50
N SER A 123 6.70 2.19 16.65
CA SER A 123 6.13 1.59 17.85
C SER A 123 5.66 2.65 18.82
N SER A 124 4.71 2.27 19.69
CA SER A 124 4.62 2.93 20.99
C SER A 124 5.89 2.67 21.81
N ILE A 125 6.34 3.64 22.61
CA ILE A 125 7.51 3.46 23.48
C ILE A 125 7.32 2.39 24.56
N THR A 126 6.07 1.97 24.82
CA THR A 126 5.75 0.89 25.76
C THR A 126 5.54 -0.45 25.07
N PHE A 127 5.63 -0.50 23.74
CA PHE A 127 5.51 -1.74 22.98
C PHE A 127 6.88 -2.43 22.89
N PHE A 128 6.94 -3.71 23.25
CA PHE A 128 8.14 -4.52 23.14
C PHE A 128 8.22 -5.14 21.73
N GLY A 129 8.67 -4.36 20.76
CA GLY A 129 8.76 -4.76 19.36
C GLY A 129 8.70 -3.58 18.41
N THR A 130 8.50 -3.88 17.13
CA THR A 130 8.11 -2.89 16.12
C THR A 130 6.89 -3.37 15.34
N GLY A 131 6.12 -2.42 14.85
CA GLY A 131 5.09 -2.63 13.85
C GLY A 131 5.34 -1.72 12.66
N THR A 132 4.31 -1.51 11.87
CA THR A 132 4.34 -0.73 10.64
C THR A 132 3.37 0.45 10.73
N ILE A 133 3.82 1.62 10.27
CA ILE A 133 2.93 2.75 9.98
C ILE A 133 2.15 2.38 8.74
N GLY A 134 0.83 2.19 8.83
CA GLY A 134 0.02 1.84 7.67
C GLY A 134 0.00 2.94 6.61
N GLY A 135 -0.11 4.18 7.08
CA GLY A 135 -0.11 5.38 6.25
C GLY A 135 -0.87 6.50 6.94
N TRP A 136 -1.04 7.59 6.20
CA TRP A 136 -1.79 8.76 6.64
C TRP A 136 -3.23 8.70 6.12
N VAL A 137 -4.17 9.07 7.00
CA VAL A 137 -5.62 9.10 6.75
C VAL A 137 -6.21 10.39 7.30
N TRP A 138 -7.45 10.69 6.93
CA TRP A 138 -8.19 11.82 7.49
C TRP A 138 -8.99 11.40 8.71
N ASP A 139 -8.99 12.21 9.76
CA ASP A 139 -9.87 12.08 10.91
C ASP A 139 -11.05 13.04 10.73
N ASN A 140 -12.26 12.50 10.57
CA ASN A 140 -13.46 13.31 10.35
C ASN A 140 -13.90 14.06 11.61
N THR A 141 -13.44 13.66 12.80
CA THR A 141 -13.93 14.22 14.07
C THR A 141 -13.42 15.63 14.34
N ASP A 142 -12.24 15.96 13.82
CA ASP A 142 -11.62 17.27 13.96
C ASP A 142 -10.90 17.76 12.70
N ASN A 143 -11.13 17.10 11.56
CA ASN A 143 -10.61 17.48 10.24
C ASN A 143 -9.07 17.56 10.20
N SER A 144 -8.40 16.53 10.72
CA SER A 144 -6.94 16.47 10.79
C SER A 144 -6.36 15.24 10.09
N ILE A 145 -5.09 15.33 9.67
CA ILE A 145 -4.34 14.20 9.14
C ILE A 145 -3.75 13.40 10.32
N VAL A 146 -4.00 12.09 10.32
CA VAL A 146 -3.54 11.17 11.38
C VAL A 146 -2.85 9.94 10.81
N MET A 147 -1.95 9.37 11.59
CA MET A 147 -1.26 8.11 11.29
C MET A 147 -2.15 6.93 11.69
N LEU A 148 -2.28 5.92 10.84
CA LEU A 148 -2.99 4.68 11.14
C LEU A 148 -2.01 3.51 11.37
N SER A 149 -2.23 2.72 12.42
CA SER A 149 -1.59 1.42 12.66
C SER A 149 -2.51 0.52 13.50
N ASN A 150 -2.01 -0.62 13.97
CA ASN A 150 -2.79 -1.50 14.84
C ASN A 150 -2.87 -0.99 16.28
N TYR A 151 -3.95 -1.37 16.97
CA TYR A 151 -4.07 -1.15 18.41
C TYR A 151 -2.95 -1.85 19.16
N HIS A 152 -2.56 -3.06 18.80
CA HIS A 152 -1.47 -3.74 19.51
C HIS A 152 -0.08 -3.11 19.26
N VAL A 153 0.08 -2.22 18.28
CA VAL A 153 1.33 -1.50 18.00
C VAL A 153 1.38 -0.14 18.72
N PHE A 154 0.28 0.63 18.66
CA PHE A 154 0.18 1.96 19.28
C PHE A 154 -0.29 1.93 20.74
N GLY A 155 -1.10 0.94 21.11
CA GLY A 155 -1.64 0.75 22.46
C GLY A 155 -2.86 1.62 22.79
N ALA A 156 -3.37 1.43 24.01
CA ALA A 156 -4.60 2.05 24.51
C ALA A 156 -4.42 3.48 25.08
N THR A 157 -3.19 3.85 25.43
CA THR A 157 -2.91 5.05 26.21
C THR A 157 -2.98 6.29 25.32
N ILE A 158 -4.10 7.01 25.37
CA ILE A 158 -4.23 8.31 24.70
C ILE A 158 -3.13 9.27 25.18
N GLY A 159 -2.49 9.96 24.24
CA GLY A 159 -1.31 10.77 24.46
C GLY A 159 -0.01 9.99 24.55
N GLY A 160 -0.04 8.66 24.45
CA GLY A 160 1.14 7.77 24.42
C GLY A 160 2.08 8.10 23.27
N GLN A 161 3.40 7.95 23.48
CA GLN A 161 4.41 8.42 22.54
C GLN A 161 4.63 7.39 21.42
N ILE A 162 4.54 7.83 20.17
CA ILE A 162 4.87 7.02 18.99
C ILE A 162 6.19 7.50 18.40
N ILE A 163 7.10 6.55 18.16
CA ILE A 163 8.42 6.79 17.58
C ILE A 163 8.57 6.13 16.20
N GLN A 164 9.41 6.72 15.35
CA GLN A 164 9.81 6.22 14.04
C GLN A 164 11.33 6.43 13.87
N PRO A 165 12.13 5.35 13.76
CA PRO A 165 11.71 3.94 13.71
C PRO A 165 11.21 3.41 15.06
N GLY A 166 10.66 2.20 15.09
CA GLY A 166 10.20 1.55 16.32
C GLY A 166 11.36 1.09 17.22
N THR A 167 11.05 0.72 18.47
CA THR A 167 12.07 0.38 19.49
C THR A 167 12.97 -0.79 19.08
N ALA A 168 12.41 -1.82 18.42
CA ALA A 168 13.19 -2.97 17.95
C ALA A 168 14.17 -2.63 16.80
N ASP A 169 13.93 -1.53 16.10
CA ASP A 169 14.76 -1.03 14.99
C ASP A 169 15.65 0.14 15.43
N GLY A 170 15.82 0.34 16.74
CA GLY A 170 16.77 1.30 17.31
C GLY A 170 16.23 2.71 17.53
N GLY A 171 14.92 2.93 17.38
CA GLY A 171 14.30 4.22 17.69
C GLY A 171 14.44 4.62 19.16
N VAL A 172 14.73 5.90 19.41
CA VAL A 172 14.99 6.45 20.74
C VAL A 172 14.05 7.60 21.05
N PHE A 173 13.34 7.50 22.19
CA PHE A 173 12.57 8.63 22.73
C PHE A 173 13.46 9.55 23.57
N PRO A 174 13.35 10.90 23.46
CA PRO A 174 12.36 11.63 22.64
C PRO A 174 12.79 11.96 21.20
N GLN A 175 14.00 11.62 20.78
CA GLN A 175 14.59 12.05 19.50
C GLN A 175 13.76 11.63 18.28
N ASP A 176 13.27 10.39 18.29
CA ASP A 176 12.54 9.78 17.20
C ASP A 176 11.03 9.87 17.35
N GLN A 177 10.54 10.68 18.31
CA GLN A 177 9.11 10.90 18.45
C GLN A 177 8.54 11.58 17.21
N VAL A 178 7.48 11.00 16.65
CA VAL A 178 6.77 11.55 15.50
C VAL A 178 5.30 11.86 15.78
N ALA A 179 4.68 11.21 16.76
CA ALA A 179 3.27 11.41 17.06
C ALA A 179 2.89 11.01 18.49
N ARG A 180 1.61 11.21 18.81
CA ARG A 180 0.96 10.74 20.04
C ARG A 180 -0.33 10.00 19.71
N VAL A 181 -0.60 8.91 20.43
CA VAL A 181 -1.86 8.15 20.27
C VAL A 181 -3.05 9.08 20.50
N LYS A 182 -3.98 9.12 19.54
CA LYS A 182 -5.15 10.00 19.57
C LYS A 182 -6.44 9.25 19.86
N ARG A 183 -6.64 8.10 19.21
CA ARG A 183 -7.75 7.16 19.48
C ARG A 183 -7.29 5.74 19.22
N SER A 184 -7.91 4.80 19.92
CA SER A 184 -7.68 3.38 19.71
C SER A 184 -8.92 2.58 20.11
N ILE A 185 -9.11 1.41 19.50
CA ILE A 185 -10.19 0.50 19.85
C ILE A 185 -9.59 -0.74 20.52
N PRO A 186 -9.78 -0.93 21.84
CA PRO A 186 -9.21 -2.05 22.55
C PRO A 186 -9.74 -3.41 22.06
N VAL A 187 -8.81 -4.35 21.88
CA VAL A 187 -9.15 -5.74 21.55
C VAL A 187 -9.58 -6.47 22.82
N LYS A 188 -10.75 -7.12 22.75
CA LYS A 188 -11.31 -7.96 23.82
C LYS A 188 -10.74 -9.37 23.74
N GLY A 189 -10.34 -9.92 24.87
CA GLY A 189 -10.10 -11.36 25.01
C GLY A 189 -11.43 -12.13 25.08
N TYR A 190 -11.35 -13.47 25.05
CA TYR A 190 -12.48 -14.35 25.27
C TYR A 190 -12.10 -15.50 26.22
N GLU A 191 -13.09 -16.18 26.79
CA GLU A 191 -12.91 -17.35 27.64
C GLU A 191 -13.85 -18.48 27.21
N GLY A 192 -13.39 -19.74 27.27
CA GLY A 192 -14.20 -20.90 26.90
C GLY A 192 -14.37 -21.06 25.38
N ASP A 193 -15.59 -21.41 24.95
CA ASP A 193 -15.92 -21.53 23.52
C ASP A 193 -16.35 -20.16 22.97
N PRO A 194 -15.77 -19.69 21.84
CA PRO A 194 -16.13 -18.40 21.25
C PRO A 194 -17.62 -18.25 20.97
N VAL A 195 -18.20 -17.14 21.41
CA VAL A 195 -19.57 -16.72 21.06
C VAL A 195 -19.57 -15.42 20.25
N PRO A 196 -20.66 -15.09 19.52
CA PRO A 196 -20.69 -13.90 18.65
C PRO A 196 -20.36 -12.56 19.35
N SER A 197 -20.65 -12.42 20.65
CA SER A 197 -20.32 -11.20 21.41
C SER A 197 -18.82 -10.99 21.63
N ASP A 198 -18.02 -12.06 21.49
CA ASP A 198 -16.58 -12.03 21.66
C ASP A 198 -15.86 -11.49 20.42
N CYS A 199 -16.56 -11.40 19.28
CA CYS A 199 -16.00 -10.89 18.04
C CYS A 199 -15.40 -9.49 18.24
N ASN A 200 -14.12 -9.38 17.89
CA ASN A 200 -13.48 -8.13 17.51
C ASN A 200 -13.52 -8.02 15.98
N PHE A 201 -13.80 -6.83 15.48
CA PHE A 201 -13.85 -6.58 14.03
C PHE A 201 -12.63 -5.81 13.54
N ILE A 202 -11.94 -5.12 14.46
CA ILE A 202 -10.77 -4.31 14.16
C ILE A 202 -9.70 -4.46 15.22
N ASP A 203 -8.46 -4.26 14.79
CA ASP A 203 -7.29 -4.03 15.62
C ASP A 203 -6.62 -2.78 15.09
N ALA A 204 -7.03 -1.61 15.60
CA ALA A 204 -6.68 -0.34 15.00
C ALA A 204 -6.53 0.78 16.04
N ALA A 205 -5.58 1.66 15.76
CA ALA A 205 -5.34 2.88 16.50
C ALA A 205 -4.80 3.97 15.57
N ILE A 206 -5.08 5.22 15.93
CA ILE A 206 -4.56 6.40 15.24
C ILE A 206 -3.68 7.23 16.16
N ALA A 207 -2.69 7.89 15.57
CA ALA A 207 -1.82 8.84 16.25
C ALA A 207 -1.78 10.17 15.49
N ALA A 208 -1.77 11.27 16.23
CA ALA A 208 -1.67 12.62 15.68
C ALA A 208 -0.26 13.18 15.87
N SER A 209 0.18 13.95 14.88
CA SER A 209 1.40 14.74 14.97
C SER A 209 1.07 16.22 14.88
N ASP A 210 1.70 17.02 15.73
CA ASP A 210 1.62 18.47 15.67
C ASP A 210 2.63 19.07 14.67
N ASN A 211 3.51 18.24 14.09
CA ASN A 211 4.49 18.67 13.10
C ASN A 211 4.18 18.08 11.72
N SER A 212 3.69 18.94 10.82
CA SER A 212 3.37 18.57 9.43
C SER A 212 4.59 18.18 8.60
N GLU A 213 5.82 18.49 9.03
CA GLU A 213 7.05 18.03 8.36
C GLU A 213 7.22 16.51 8.39
N PHE A 214 6.49 15.81 9.26
CA PHE A 214 6.49 14.34 9.26
C PHE A 214 5.51 13.75 8.24
N PHE A 215 4.67 14.54 7.59
CA PHE A 215 3.66 14.02 6.67
C PHE A 215 4.28 13.68 5.30
N ASP A 216 4.57 12.40 5.08
CA ASP A 216 4.79 11.86 3.74
C ASP A 216 3.54 11.11 3.30
N LEU A 217 2.76 11.71 2.41
CA LEU A 217 1.48 11.15 1.94
C LEU A 217 1.68 10.06 0.86
N THR A 218 2.65 9.18 1.10
CA THR A 218 2.96 8.00 0.28
C THR A 218 3.04 6.74 1.14
N VAL A 219 2.97 5.59 0.49
CA VAL A 219 3.28 4.27 1.04
C VAL A 219 4.41 3.68 0.23
N VAL A 220 5.49 3.30 0.91
CA VAL A 220 6.73 2.82 0.30
C VAL A 220 6.44 1.68 -0.69
N GLU A 221 6.97 1.80 -1.91
CA GLU A 221 6.81 0.87 -3.04
C GLU A 221 5.39 0.70 -3.60
N ILE A 222 4.35 1.23 -2.96
CA ILE A 222 2.95 1.11 -3.42
C ILE A 222 2.50 2.34 -4.21
N GLY A 223 2.67 3.54 -3.66
CA GLY A 223 2.16 4.77 -4.28
C GLY A 223 1.64 5.80 -3.27
N PRO A 224 0.66 6.65 -3.66
CA PRO A 224 0.04 7.63 -2.76
C PRO A 224 -0.57 6.98 -1.50
N ALA A 225 -0.78 7.77 -0.45
CA ALA A 225 -1.49 7.39 0.78
C ALA A 225 -2.96 6.96 0.52
N VAL A 226 -3.76 6.79 1.58
CA VAL A 226 -5.13 6.27 1.45
C VAL A 226 -6.06 7.36 0.90
N TYR A 227 -6.18 7.40 -0.44
CA TYR A 227 -7.09 8.28 -1.16
C TYR A 227 -8.38 7.59 -1.62
N ASP A 228 -8.48 6.26 -1.44
CA ASP A 228 -9.68 5.50 -1.77
C ASP A 228 -9.78 4.25 -0.89
N THR A 229 -10.99 3.73 -0.69
CA THR A 229 -11.24 2.48 0.02
C THR A 229 -12.17 1.59 -0.79
N GLY A 230 -11.98 0.28 -0.71
CA GLY A 230 -12.84 -0.69 -1.39
C GLY A 230 -13.13 -1.90 -0.52
N ASN A 231 -14.22 -2.61 -0.82
CA ASN A 231 -14.52 -3.88 -0.19
C ASN A 231 -13.64 -4.98 -0.78
N PRO A 232 -13.18 -5.95 0.04
CA PRO A 232 -12.43 -7.08 -0.43
C PRO A 232 -13.31 -8.07 -1.20
N VAL A 233 -12.75 -8.75 -2.21
CA VAL A 233 -13.41 -9.75 -3.04
C VAL A 233 -12.51 -10.98 -3.18
N LEU A 234 -13.12 -12.16 -3.11
CA LEU A 234 -12.43 -13.44 -3.29
C LEU A 234 -11.64 -13.49 -4.61
N GLY A 235 -10.38 -13.92 -4.53
CA GLY A 235 -9.49 -14.10 -5.67
C GLY A 235 -8.85 -12.81 -6.17
N GLU A 236 -9.15 -11.65 -5.58
CA GLU A 236 -8.49 -10.41 -5.98
C GLU A 236 -7.02 -10.36 -5.52
N ILE A 237 -6.19 -9.73 -6.34
CA ILE A 237 -4.76 -9.55 -6.03
C ILE A 237 -4.56 -8.26 -5.25
N VAL A 238 -3.82 -8.40 -4.16
CA VAL A 238 -3.57 -7.33 -3.21
C VAL A 238 -2.08 -7.18 -2.96
N GLU A 239 -1.66 -6.02 -2.49
CA GLU A 239 -0.29 -5.75 -2.12
C GLU A 239 -0.22 -4.99 -0.79
N LYS A 240 0.89 -5.14 -0.07
CA LYS A 240 1.18 -4.35 1.14
C LYS A 240 2.69 -4.10 1.24
N THR A 241 3.06 -3.09 2.00
CA THR A 241 4.44 -2.88 2.45
C THR A 241 4.45 -2.93 3.96
N GLY A 242 5.14 -3.93 4.50
CA GLY A 242 5.36 -4.09 5.95
C GLY A 242 6.83 -3.92 6.28
N GLN A 243 7.12 -3.44 7.49
CA GLN A 243 8.48 -3.18 7.96
C GLN A 243 9.41 -4.40 7.79
N THR A 244 8.90 -5.62 7.98
CA THR A 244 9.74 -6.83 7.98
C THR A 244 9.78 -7.50 6.62
N THR A 245 8.62 -7.73 5.99
CA THR A 245 8.57 -8.44 4.69
C THR A 245 8.80 -7.53 3.49
N GLY A 246 8.80 -6.22 3.70
CA GLY A 246 8.82 -5.24 2.63
C GLY A 246 7.56 -5.30 1.78
N HIS A 247 7.71 -4.97 0.50
CA HIS A 247 6.63 -5.05 -0.45
C HIS A 247 6.30 -6.50 -0.81
N THR A 248 5.04 -6.87 -0.60
CA THR A 248 4.55 -8.24 -0.79
C THR A 248 3.24 -8.21 -1.57
N VAL A 249 3.01 -9.26 -2.38
CA VAL A 249 1.77 -9.43 -3.16
C VAL A 249 1.09 -10.72 -2.73
N GLY A 250 -0.20 -10.60 -2.45
CA GLY A 250 -1.06 -11.70 -2.05
C GLY A 250 -2.32 -11.81 -2.88
N ILE A 251 -3.11 -12.83 -2.58
CA ILE A 251 -4.43 -13.07 -3.11
C ILE A 251 -5.41 -13.27 -1.95
N VAL A 252 -6.57 -12.62 -2.03
CA VAL A 252 -7.65 -12.83 -1.05
C VAL A 252 -8.21 -14.24 -1.25
N VAL A 253 -8.05 -15.10 -0.24
CA VAL A 253 -8.57 -16.48 -0.26
C VAL A 253 -9.83 -16.65 0.58
N ASP A 254 -10.04 -15.76 1.56
CA ASP A 254 -11.32 -15.59 2.25
C ASP A 254 -11.60 -14.09 2.42
N ALA A 255 -12.75 -13.61 1.94
CA ALA A 255 -13.19 -12.23 2.17
C ALA A 255 -13.97 -12.07 3.49
N ASP A 256 -14.44 -13.18 4.06
CA ASP A 256 -15.22 -13.26 5.31
C ASP A 256 -14.61 -14.35 6.21
N TYR A 257 -13.49 -14.03 6.84
CA TYR A 257 -12.70 -14.94 7.66
C TYR A 257 -12.92 -14.69 9.16
N SER A 258 -12.97 -15.75 9.95
CA SER A 258 -12.99 -15.66 11.42
C SER A 258 -11.89 -16.53 12.00
N THR A 259 -11.17 -16.00 12.99
CA THR A 259 -9.98 -16.66 13.55
C THR A 259 -9.73 -16.23 14.98
N ILE A 260 -8.94 -17.02 15.69
CA ILE A 260 -8.45 -16.70 17.03
C ILE A 260 -6.99 -16.31 16.90
N ILE A 261 -6.64 -15.12 17.40
CA ILE A 261 -5.27 -14.61 17.38
C ILE A 261 -4.77 -14.48 18.82
N SER A 262 -3.57 -14.98 19.06
CA SER A 262 -2.88 -14.87 20.35
C SER A 262 -1.93 -13.67 20.36
N GLY A 263 -1.53 -13.22 21.55
CA GLY A 263 -0.54 -12.16 21.70
C GLY A 263 -1.10 -10.82 22.18
N TYR A 264 -2.40 -10.72 22.45
CA TYR A 264 -2.97 -9.53 23.08
C TYR A 264 -2.80 -9.56 24.61
N PRO A 265 -2.70 -8.40 25.27
CA PRO A 265 -2.64 -8.31 26.73
C PRO A 265 -3.84 -8.94 27.45
N ALA A 266 -5.02 -8.93 26.79
CA ALA A 266 -6.24 -9.55 27.31
C ALA A 266 -6.30 -11.09 27.11
N GLY A 267 -5.24 -11.70 26.57
CA GLY A 267 -5.22 -13.11 26.17
C GLY A 267 -5.56 -13.30 24.69
N PRO A 268 -5.79 -14.55 24.24
CA PRO A 268 -6.29 -14.82 22.89
C PRO A 268 -7.59 -14.06 22.60
N ALA A 269 -7.73 -13.58 21.37
CA ALA A 269 -8.86 -12.77 20.93
C ALA A 269 -9.52 -13.39 19.68
N VAL A 270 -10.84 -13.39 19.66
CA VAL A 270 -11.63 -13.82 18.50
C VAL A 270 -11.79 -12.62 17.57
N PHE A 271 -11.45 -12.82 16.30
CA PHE A 271 -11.66 -11.86 15.23
C PHE A 271 -12.64 -12.43 14.23
N CYS A 272 -13.57 -11.58 13.80
CA CYS A 272 -14.64 -11.92 12.85
C CYS A 272 -14.63 -10.91 11.72
N ASP A 273 -15.23 -11.28 10.58
CA ASP A 273 -15.34 -10.41 9.40
C ASP A 273 -13.98 -9.91 8.86
N CYS A 274 -12.97 -10.76 8.94
CA CYS A 274 -11.61 -10.47 8.50
C CYS A 274 -11.37 -10.92 7.05
N ILE A 275 -10.21 -10.55 6.52
CA ILE A 275 -9.70 -10.97 5.22
C ILE A 275 -8.55 -11.96 5.45
N ARG A 276 -8.61 -13.15 4.85
CA ARG A 276 -7.46 -14.05 4.77
C ARG A 276 -6.76 -13.87 3.42
N ILE A 277 -5.44 -13.66 3.48
CA ILE A 277 -4.62 -13.40 2.30
C ILE A 277 -3.47 -14.39 2.28
N GLU A 278 -3.23 -15.00 1.12
CA GLU A 278 -2.08 -15.89 0.91
C GLU A 278 -1.14 -15.30 -0.14
N PRO A 279 0.18 -15.58 -0.08
CA PRO A 279 1.11 -15.12 -1.10
C PRO A 279 0.73 -15.71 -2.45
N VAL A 280 0.78 -14.90 -3.52
CA VAL A 280 0.49 -15.39 -4.88
C VAL A 280 1.45 -16.52 -5.28
N ASP A 281 2.72 -16.39 -4.90
CA ASP A 281 3.70 -17.46 -4.98
C ASP A 281 3.92 -18.03 -3.58
N SER A 282 3.44 -19.26 -3.34
CA SER A 282 3.55 -19.92 -2.03
C SER A 282 4.99 -20.00 -1.51
N ALA A 283 6.01 -19.92 -2.37
CA ALA A 283 7.40 -19.92 -1.93
C ALA A 283 7.84 -18.61 -1.25
N LEU A 284 7.04 -17.54 -1.35
CA LEU A 284 7.31 -16.23 -0.78
C LEU A 284 6.56 -16.02 0.53
N LEU A 285 7.00 -15.00 1.28
CA LEU A 285 6.29 -14.51 2.45
C LEU A 285 5.24 -13.48 2.03
N PHE A 286 4.08 -13.54 2.65
CA PHE A 286 3.13 -12.43 2.75
C PHE A 286 3.11 -11.82 4.15
N SER A 287 3.41 -12.61 5.19
CA SER A 287 3.20 -12.23 6.59
C SER A 287 4.43 -12.57 7.45
N SER A 288 4.87 -11.59 8.24
CA SER A 288 5.81 -11.78 9.36
C SER A 288 5.44 -10.88 10.56
N ASN A 289 5.94 -11.23 11.74
CA ASN A 289 5.99 -10.30 12.88
C ASN A 289 6.73 -9.02 12.45
N GLY A 290 6.19 -7.85 12.81
CA GLY A 290 6.69 -6.53 12.37
C GLY A 290 5.84 -5.87 11.28
N ASP A 291 5.14 -6.66 10.46
CA ASP A 291 4.26 -6.12 9.40
C ASP A 291 2.94 -5.55 9.93
N SER A 292 2.60 -5.83 11.19
CA SER A 292 1.39 -5.36 11.86
C SER A 292 1.21 -3.85 11.69
N GLY A 293 0.07 -3.44 11.11
CA GLY A 293 -0.28 -2.05 10.86
C GLY A 293 -0.12 -1.65 9.40
N SER A 294 0.51 -2.48 8.57
CA SER A 294 0.56 -2.26 7.12
C SER A 294 -0.84 -2.29 6.49
N ILE A 295 -1.10 -1.38 5.55
CA ILE A 295 -2.36 -1.35 4.80
C ILE A 295 -2.24 -2.26 3.59
N VAL A 296 -3.29 -3.05 3.36
CA VAL A 296 -3.47 -3.91 2.20
C VAL A 296 -4.22 -3.13 1.13
N PHE A 297 -3.61 -2.97 -0.03
CA PHE A 297 -4.13 -2.26 -1.20
C PHE A 297 -4.48 -3.21 -2.34
N ARG A 298 -5.45 -2.81 -3.17
CA ARG A 298 -5.66 -3.45 -4.48
C ARG A 298 -4.51 -3.10 -5.42
N THR A 299 -3.94 -4.09 -6.11
CA THR A 299 -2.76 -3.84 -6.99
C THR A 299 -3.09 -3.51 -8.43
N ASN A 300 -4.14 -4.12 -8.99
CA ASN A 300 -4.46 -4.04 -10.42
C ASN A 300 -5.52 -2.98 -10.73
N THR A 301 -5.20 -1.72 -10.47
CA THR A 301 -6.05 -0.59 -10.84
C THR A 301 -5.49 0.12 -12.07
N GLU A 302 -6.36 0.54 -12.99
CA GLU A 302 -5.94 1.44 -14.09
C GLU A 302 -5.52 2.83 -13.58
N SER A 303 -5.91 3.15 -12.35
CA SER A 303 -5.60 4.35 -11.58
C SER A 303 -4.32 4.20 -10.76
N VAL A 304 -3.61 5.31 -10.56
CA VAL A 304 -2.50 5.40 -9.60
C VAL A 304 -3.01 5.36 -8.16
N LEU A 305 -4.27 5.78 -7.93
CA LEU A 305 -4.93 5.65 -6.64
C LEU A 305 -5.42 4.22 -6.48
N LYS A 306 -4.85 3.52 -5.49
CA LYS A 306 -5.20 2.15 -5.16
C LYS A 306 -6.15 2.15 -3.97
N PRO A 307 -7.33 1.53 -4.07
CA PRO A 307 -8.22 1.35 -2.92
C PRO A 307 -7.52 0.55 -1.83
N ALA A 308 -7.52 1.09 -0.60
CA ALA A 308 -7.22 0.31 0.59
C ALA A 308 -8.37 -0.70 0.81
N LEU A 309 -8.04 -1.91 1.23
CA LEU A 309 -8.99 -3.00 1.44
C LEU A 309 -8.97 -3.52 2.87
N GLY A 310 -7.79 -3.51 3.51
CA GLY A 310 -7.68 -3.94 4.89
C GLY A 310 -6.48 -3.36 5.64
N LEU A 311 -6.53 -3.49 6.96
CA LEU A 311 -5.43 -3.22 7.87
C LEU A 311 -4.88 -4.55 8.36
N TYR A 312 -3.68 -4.92 7.93
CA TYR A 312 -3.04 -6.17 8.33
C TYR A 312 -2.70 -6.13 9.82
N PHE A 313 -3.02 -7.21 10.55
CA PHE A 313 -2.80 -7.28 12.00
C PHE A 313 -2.26 -8.62 12.51
N GLY A 314 -2.16 -9.62 11.65
CA GLY A 314 -1.66 -10.93 12.05
C GLY A 314 -1.57 -11.89 10.89
N GLY A 315 -1.10 -13.10 11.16
CA GLY A 315 -0.88 -14.12 10.16
C GLY A 315 -0.11 -15.28 10.74
N GLY A 316 0.26 -16.23 9.90
CA GLY A 316 0.97 -17.40 10.38
C GLY A 316 1.53 -18.28 9.27
N GLY A 317 2.13 -19.39 9.70
CA GLY A 317 2.77 -20.34 8.80
C GLY A 317 4.10 -19.84 8.22
N THR A 318 4.84 -20.77 7.64
CA THR A 318 6.04 -20.51 6.84
C THR A 318 5.78 -20.97 5.42
N PRO A 319 6.52 -20.46 4.40
CA PRO A 319 6.42 -20.98 3.05
C PRO A 319 6.55 -22.52 3.04
N PRO A 320 5.64 -23.26 2.37
CA PRO A 320 4.65 -22.79 1.41
C PRO A 320 3.26 -22.39 1.97
N ASN A 321 3.05 -22.45 3.29
CA ASN A 321 1.77 -22.27 3.96
C ASN A 321 1.66 -20.93 4.72
N ASN A 322 2.44 -19.91 4.32
CA ASN A 322 2.37 -18.59 4.95
C ASN A 322 1.08 -17.88 4.55
N TYR A 323 0.44 -17.19 5.50
CA TYR A 323 -0.78 -16.41 5.25
C TYR A 323 -0.84 -15.18 6.15
N GLY A 324 -1.57 -14.17 5.73
CA GLY A 324 -1.89 -12.97 6.50
C GLY A 324 -3.39 -12.84 6.77
N VAL A 325 -3.70 -12.01 7.76
CA VAL A 325 -5.04 -11.67 8.20
C VAL A 325 -5.13 -10.14 8.35
N ALA A 326 -6.17 -9.56 7.76
CA ALA A 326 -6.43 -8.13 7.83
C ALA A 326 -7.86 -7.82 8.27
N CYS A 327 -8.05 -6.75 9.05
CA CYS A 327 -9.37 -6.19 9.32
C CYS A 327 -9.85 -5.46 8.06
N LYS A 328 -11.16 -5.53 7.74
CA LYS A 328 -11.72 -4.76 6.61
C LYS A 328 -11.54 -3.27 6.84
N ILE A 329 -10.99 -2.56 5.85
CA ILE A 329 -10.65 -1.15 6.02
C ILE A 329 -11.89 -0.28 6.25
N GLN A 330 -13.03 -0.64 5.66
CA GLN A 330 -14.30 0.06 5.88
C GLN A 330 -14.69 0.01 7.36
N THR A 331 -14.56 -1.15 8.00
CA THR A 331 -14.88 -1.29 9.42
C THR A 331 -13.92 -0.48 10.28
N VAL A 332 -12.62 -0.46 9.94
CA VAL A 332 -11.64 0.40 10.61
C VAL A 332 -12.01 1.87 10.49
N PHE A 333 -12.38 2.32 9.28
CA PHE A 333 -12.73 3.72 9.03
C PHE A 333 -14.02 4.12 9.75
N ASN A 334 -15.03 3.24 9.77
CA ASN A 334 -16.28 3.50 10.47
C ASN A 334 -16.10 3.58 11.98
N GLU A 335 -15.37 2.63 12.59
CA GLU A 335 -15.20 2.56 14.06
C GLU A 335 -14.31 3.68 14.62
N LEU A 336 -13.38 4.19 13.82
CA LEU A 336 -12.48 5.29 14.22
C LEU A 336 -12.88 6.66 13.65
N ASP A 337 -13.99 6.73 12.91
CA ASP A 337 -14.50 7.91 12.19
C ASP A 337 -13.44 8.57 11.29
N LEU A 338 -12.97 7.79 10.31
CA LEU A 338 -11.91 8.17 9.38
C LEU A 338 -12.43 8.34 7.95
N GLY A 339 -11.70 9.14 7.17
CA GLY A 339 -11.94 9.37 5.76
C GLY A 339 -10.68 9.18 4.91
N PRO A 340 -10.82 8.91 3.60
CA PRO A 340 -9.72 9.05 2.67
C PRO A 340 -9.27 10.51 2.57
N LEU A 341 -7.98 10.74 2.29
CA LEU A 341 -7.42 12.09 2.19
C LEU A 341 -8.03 12.94 1.05
N CYS A 342 -8.68 12.34 0.05
CA CYS A 342 -9.30 13.08 -1.07
C CYS A 342 -10.63 13.77 -0.68
N ILE A 343 -11.40 13.19 0.23
CA ILE A 343 -12.68 13.76 0.70
C ILE A 343 -12.39 15.05 1.51
N ALA A 344 -11.25 15.07 2.18
CA ALA A 344 -10.72 16.21 2.93
C ALA A 344 -10.29 17.39 2.06
N GLY A 345 -9.66 17.11 0.91
CA GLY A 345 -9.24 18.15 -0.03
C GLY A 345 -10.41 18.93 -0.63
N CYS A 346 -11.54 18.27 -0.89
CA CYS A 346 -12.75 18.96 -1.34
C CYS A 346 -13.49 19.65 -0.18
N ALA A 347 -13.60 19.05 1.00
CA ALA A 347 -14.29 19.66 2.14
C ALA A 347 -13.58 20.92 2.65
N ALA A 348 -12.26 20.87 2.84
CA ALA A 348 -11.48 22.02 3.29
C ALA A 348 -11.42 23.15 2.26
N TRP A 349 -11.43 22.82 0.95
CA TRP A 349 -11.56 23.81 -0.11
C TRP A 349 -12.96 24.44 -0.16
N VAL A 350 -14.01 23.65 0.08
CA VAL A 350 -15.39 24.13 0.11
C VAL A 350 -15.64 25.01 1.33
N ASP A 351 -15.13 24.65 2.50
CA ASP A 351 -15.21 25.48 3.71
C ASP A 351 -14.42 26.79 3.55
N ALA A 352 -13.27 26.77 2.88
CA ALA A 352 -12.51 27.97 2.54
C ALA A 352 -13.28 28.89 1.56
N LEU A 353 -13.96 28.32 0.56
CA LEU A 353 -14.80 29.08 -0.38
C LEU A 353 -16.00 29.75 0.31
N TYR A 354 -16.59 29.12 1.34
CA TYR A 354 -17.72 29.71 2.08
C TYR A 354 -17.29 30.59 3.27
N ALA A 355 -16.06 30.48 3.75
CA ALA A 355 -15.50 31.39 4.75
C ALA A 355 -15.21 32.77 4.14
N ASP A 356 -14.74 32.82 2.88
CA ASP A 356 -14.49 34.08 2.17
C ASP A 356 -15.78 34.86 1.83
N GLU A 357 -16.90 34.16 1.58
CA GLU A 357 -18.20 34.81 1.32
C GLU A 357 -18.86 35.42 2.58
N ALA A 358 -18.43 35.03 3.79
CA ALA A 358 -18.96 35.57 5.03
C ALA A 358 -18.28 36.89 5.47
N ASP A 359 -17.05 37.17 4.99
CA ASP A 359 -16.26 38.34 5.40
C ASP A 359 -16.26 39.50 4.37
N GLU A 360 -16.69 39.27 3.12
CA GLU A 360 -16.86 40.35 2.11
C GLU A 360 -18.21 41.10 2.21
N GLY A 361 -18.95 40.91 3.31
CA GLY A 361 -20.28 41.46 3.50
C GLY A 361 -20.38 42.74 4.32
N THR A 362 -19.30 43.36 4.83
CA THR A 362 -19.42 44.65 5.54
C THR A 362 -18.08 45.37 5.70
N GLN A 363 -17.63 46.13 4.69
CA GLN A 363 -16.88 47.38 4.93
C GLN A 363 -16.59 48.19 3.65
N GLY A 364 -17.19 49.39 3.59
CA GLY A 364 -16.72 50.54 2.80
C GLY A 364 -17.48 50.81 1.50
N ALA A 365 -17.92 52.03 1.14
CA ALA A 365 -17.81 53.32 1.81
C ALA A 365 -18.64 54.39 1.02
N ILE A 366 -18.94 55.52 1.69
CA ILE A 366 -18.98 56.91 1.16
C ILE A 366 -20.33 57.52 0.64
N THR A 367 -20.88 58.35 1.55
CA THR A 367 -21.40 59.74 1.46
C THR A 367 -22.58 60.18 0.56
N ASP A 368 -23.53 60.84 1.26
CA ASP A 368 -24.31 62.05 0.94
C ASP A 368 -25.15 62.12 -0.34
N PHE A 369 -26.48 62.17 -0.18
CA PHE A 369 -27.36 63.28 -0.62
C PHE A 369 -28.81 62.99 -0.17
N ALA A 370 -29.34 63.79 0.78
CA ALA A 370 -30.69 64.39 0.79
C ALA A 370 -31.16 64.78 2.21
N LYS A 371 -31.46 66.07 2.37
CA LYS A 371 -32.01 66.69 3.59
C LYS A 371 -33.41 66.14 3.95
N PRO A 372 -33.77 65.97 5.23
CA PRO A 372 -35.16 65.77 5.62
C PRO A 372 -35.89 67.11 5.80
N VAL A 373 -37.06 67.21 5.17
CA VAL A 373 -38.07 68.26 5.40
C VAL A 373 -38.78 67.97 6.73
N LYS A 374 -38.90 68.98 7.59
CA LYS A 374 -39.66 68.90 8.86
C LYS A 374 -41.16 68.74 8.60
N PRO A 375 -41.89 67.94 9.39
CA PRO A 375 -43.33 68.13 9.56
C PRO A 375 -43.61 69.07 10.75
N SER A 376 -44.54 70.01 10.55
CA SER A 376 -45.16 70.83 11.61
C SER A 376 -46.22 70.02 12.36
N PRO A 377 -46.27 70.05 13.70
CA PRO A 377 -47.43 69.56 14.43
C PRO A 377 -48.43 70.70 14.68
N SER A 378 -49.71 70.37 14.52
CA SER A 378 -50.86 71.05 15.14
C SER A 378 -50.91 70.77 16.63
#